data_AF-A0A1B9MP64-F1
#
_entry.id   AF-A0A1B9MP64-F1
#
_cell.length_a   1.000
_cell.length_b   1.000
_cell.length_c   1.000
_cell.angle_alpha   90.00
_cell.angle_beta   90.00
_cell.angle_gamma   90.00
#
_symmetry.space_group_name_H-M   'P 1'
#
loop_
_entity.id
_entity.type
_entity.pdbx_description
1 polymer ?
#
loop_
_entity_poly.entity_id
_entity_poly.type
_entity_poly.pdbx_seq_one_letter_code
_entity_poly.pdbx_strand_id
1 'polypeptide(L)'
;MTEIRELLGIKLSDGRTFIPQNNPSSSTAPIELSNVGDTFADIEMIVPSSSDSININDLVTQGKWGDDDGDGQRAGEVTASGSISLVIKDKDGNTVNRSDTLSLCKAPYKVTLDSSEGTLETRYGMPNSSTFSGGTAEYYITPPSAPVICSVRPNLLYGGTVGIEWDNPRFAGPANIWSPTKGFLTQSTTPSSYDQNFPTTGADGLYFDLDIGGIDASQLSWTVNTNGSLNATVAWRLPNQGANEDRWITDKSKYVTRVTLHGPEARSQRKNPSPSQITVPSLPQTFELVGRDSRGNEVRYGFVLRQWFVNRGSEWSIYSDQLAWCNSLGYRMPRVRDLTNAVCSGWNSGSSCQGALGATPSSSGNNYMRHIGAGFFSEWGYMYHYDAGFSQYAHWTSDATGSSQFLVDASDGYVRSDSASVRDWRYGLCTAP
;
A
#
# COMPACT_ATOMS: atom_id res chain seq x y z
N MET A 1 16.35 -20.36 41.12
CA MET A 1 15.24 -20.07 40.19
C MET A 1 15.82 -20.23 38.81
N THR A 2 15.37 -21.23 38.07
CA THR A 2 15.87 -21.54 36.73
C THR A 2 15.07 -20.72 35.72
N GLU A 3 15.73 -20.12 34.73
CA GLU A 3 15.02 -19.42 33.64
C GLU A 3 14.92 -20.35 32.42
N ILE A 4 13.72 -20.53 31.87
CA ILE A 4 13.48 -21.39 30.68
C ILE A 4 13.87 -20.70 29.35
N ARG A 5 14.57 -19.56 29.40
CA ARG A 5 14.93 -18.77 28.22
C ARG A 5 15.73 -19.56 27.17
N GLU A 6 16.45 -20.59 27.57
CA GLU A 6 17.19 -21.46 26.64
C GLU A 6 16.26 -22.25 25.70
N LEU A 7 15.01 -22.53 26.09
CA LEU A 7 14.01 -23.19 25.25
C LEU A 7 13.38 -22.26 24.21
N LEU A 8 13.57 -20.94 24.34
CA LEU A 8 12.98 -19.93 23.44
C LEU A 8 13.88 -19.63 22.24
N GLY A 9 14.76 -20.56 21.87
CA GLY A 9 15.64 -20.45 20.72
C GLY A 9 14.95 -20.77 19.40
N ILE A 10 15.52 -20.24 18.33
CA ILE A 10 15.18 -20.59 16.95
C ILE A 10 16.42 -21.10 16.22
N LYS A 11 16.23 -22.03 15.28
CA LYS A 11 17.28 -22.50 14.40
C LYS A 11 16.79 -22.51 12.95
N LEU A 12 17.56 -21.88 12.07
CA LEU A 12 17.21 -21.72 10.67
C LEU A 12 17.59 -22.97 9.85
N SER A 13 17.06 -23.05 8.64
CA SER A 13 17.33 -24.09 7.64
C SER A 13 18.83 -24.28 7.34
N ASP A 14 19.63 -23.21 7.46
CA ASP A 14 21.09 -23.24 7.25
C ASP A 14 21.90 -23.59 8.50
N GLY A 15 21.24 -23.92 9.62
CA GLY A 15 21.87 -24.31 10.87
C GLY A 15 22.24 -23.16 11.81
N ARG A 16 22.12 -21.89 11.40
CA ARG A 16 22.30 -20.76 12.33
C ARG A 16 21.29 -20.87 13.46
N THR A 17 21.76 -20.71 14.69
CA THR A 17 20.95 -20.80 15.91
C THR A 17 20.99 -19.49 16.68
N PHE A 18 19.82 -19.03 17.10
CA PHE A 18 19.63 -17.82 17.90
C PHE A 18 18.86 -18.17 19.15
N ILE A 19 19.34 -17.71 20.29
CA ILE A 19 18.73 -17.80 21.61
C ILE A 19 18.53 -16.38 22.14
N PRO A 20 17.68 -16.18 23.17
CA PRO A 20 17.38 -14.82 23.66
C PRO A 20 18.62 -14.03 24.08
N GLN A 21 19.68 -14.69 24.55
CA GLN A 21 20.92 -14.05 24.99
C GLN A 21 21.83 -13.57 23.84
N ASN A 22 21.70 -14.14 22.64
CA ASN A 22 22.57 -13.84 21.49
C ASN A 22 21.78 -13.37 20.26
N ASN A 23 20.56 -12.88 20.45
CA ASN A 23 19.70 -12.39 19.39
C ASN A 23 20.00 -10.90 19.08
N PRO A 24 20.65 -10.57 17.95
CA PRO A 24 20.92 -9.18 17.58
C PRO A 24 19.75 -8.53 16.83
N SER A 25 18.67 -9.26 16.59
CA SER A 25 17.64 -8.84 15.64
C SER A 25 16.78 -7.69 16.14
N SER A 26 16.35 -6.85 15.21
CA SER A 26 15.41 -5.78 15.46
C SER A 26 14.56 -5.52 14.22
N SER A 27 13.55 -4.65 14.34
CA SER A 27 12.71 -4.24 13.21
C SER A 27 13.48 -3.52 12.09
N THR A 28 14.71 -3.04 12.36
CA THR A 28 15.57 -2.39 11.36
C THR A 28 16.79 -3.23 10.98
N ALA A 29 17.07 -4.30 11.72
CA ALA A 29 18.13 -5.26 11.44
C ALA A 29 17.60 -6.69 11.66
N PRO A 30 16.69 -7.18 10.79
CA PRO A 30 16.14 -8.53 10.90
C PRO A 30 17.16 -9.60 10.53
N ILE A 31 16.93 -10.83 11.00
CA ILE A 31 17.63 -12.03 10.56
C ILE A 31 17.08 -12.42 9.19
N GLU A 32 17.94 -12.42 8.19
CA GLU A 32 17.61 -12.89 6.84
C GLU A 32 17.60 -14.42 6.81
N LEU A 33 16.55 -15.01 6.25
CA LEU A 33 16.51 -16.45 5.96
C LEU A 33 17.46 -16.77 4.80
N SER A 34 17.87 -18.02 4.68
CA SER A 34 18.98 -18.36 3.76
C SER A 34 18.49 -18.79 2.39
N ASN A 35 17.32 -19.43 2.30
CA ASN A 35 16.79 -19.91 1.04
C ASN A 35 15.54 -19.16 0.60
N VAL A 36 15.44 -18.94 -0.71
CA VAL A 36 14.22 -18.45 -1.34
C VAL A 36 13.13 -19.49 -1.17
N GLY A 37 11.98 -19.07 -0.65
CA GLY A 37 10.83 -19.95 -0.41
C GLY A 37 10.78 -20.56 1.00
N ASP A 38 11.80 -20.35 1.84
CA ASP A 38 11.72 -20.70 3.26
C ASP A 38 10.51 -20.02 3.91
N THR A 39 9.82 -20.78 4.76
CA THR A 39 8.67 -20.36 5.57
C THR A 39 9.02 -20.47 7.06
N PHE A 40 8.10 -20.07 7.95
CA PHE A 40 8.29 -20.30 9.39
C PHE A 40 8.13 -21.77 9.80
N ALA A 41 7.66 -22.65 8.90
CA ALA A 41 7.68 -24.09 9.12
C ALA A 41 9.11 -24.66 9.03
N ASP A 42 10.01 -23.98 8.31
CA ASP A 42 11.41 -24.36 8.13
C ASP A 42 12.33 -23.83 9.24
N ILE A 43 11.79 -23.00 10.13
CA ILE A 43 12.47 -22.54 11.34
C ILE A 43 12.18 -23.52 12.47
N GLU A 44 13.20 -24.22 12.94
CA GLU A 44 13.13 -25.12 14.08
C GLU A 44 12.94 -24.33 15.37
N MET A 45 11.91 -24.71 16.14
CA MET A 45 11.55 -24.13 17.43
C MET A 45 11.11 -25.26 18.37
N ILE A 46 11.10 -25.00 19.68
CA ILE A 46 10.57 -25.97 20.64
C ILE A 46 9.06 -26.24 20.43
N VAL A 47 8.33 -25.24 19.94
CA VAL A 47 6.94 -25.35 19.53
C VAL A 47 6.86 -26.12 18.20
N PRO A 48 6.13 -27.26 18.14
CA PRO A 48 6.01 -28.07 16.93
C PRO A 48 5.48 -27.29 15.73
N SER A 49 5.87 -27.65 14.50
CA SER A 49 5.45 -26.95 13.28
C SER A 49 3.94 -27.01 13.00
N SER A 50 3.22 -27.96 13.61
CA SER A 50 1.78 -28.13 13.47
C SER A 50 0.95 -27.48 14.58
N SER A 51 1.58 -26.71 15.48
CA SER A 51 0.92 -26.08 16.63
C SER A 51 1.50 -24.70 16.91
N ASP A 52 0.70 -23.83 17.55
CA ASP A 52 1.15 -22.54 18.06
C ASP A 52 1.47 -22.60 19.57
N SER A 53 1.39 -23.78 20.19
CA SER A 53 1.82 -23.98 21.58
C SER A 53 2.27 -25.42 21.86
N ILE A 54 2.99 -25.59 22.98
CA ILE A 54 3.38 -26.87 23.55
C ILE A 54 3.33 -26.80 25.08
N ASN A 55 2.85 -27.86 25.74
CA ASN A 55 2.94 -27.96 27.19
C ASN A 55 4.35 -28.40 27.58
N ILE A 56 4.90 -27.84 28.65
CA ILE A 56 6.24 -28.22 29.12
C ILE A 56 6.24 -29.70 29.57
N ASN A 57 5.11 -30.21 30.07
CA ASN A 57 4.95 -31.63 30.36
C ASN A 57 5.13 -32.54 29.12
N ASP A 58 4.79 -32.05 27.93
CA ASP A 58 4.99 -32.82 26.70
C ASP A 58 6.49 -32.96 26.37
N LEU A 59 7.32 -32.00 26.79
CA LEU A 59 8.78 -32.11 26.69
C LEU A 59 9.33 -33.14 27.68
N VAL A 60 8.80 -33.18 28.90
CA VAL A 60 9.17 -34.18 29.92
C VAL A 60 8.84 -35.59 29.43
N THR A 61 7.64 -35.80 28.88
CA THR A 61 7.24 -37.11 28.33
C THR A 61 8.06 -37.54 27.10
N GLN A 62 8.65 -36.58 26.37
CA GLN A 62 9.63 -36.83 25.30
C GLN A 62 11.04 -37.13 25.82
N GLY A 63 11.27 -37.13 27.13
CA GLY A 63 12.58 -37.33 27.74
C GLY A 63 13.51 -36.12 27.63
N LYS A 64 13.00 -34.92 27.36
CA LYS A 64 13.77 -33.68 27.28
C LYS A 64 13.93 -33.03 28.67
N TRP A 65 14.45 -33.81 29.60
CA TRP A 65 14.78 -33.39 30.96
C TRP A 65 16.00 -34.17 31.44
N GLY A 66 16.68 -33.66 32.46
CA GLY A 66 17.84 -34.29 33.05
C GLY A 66 17.79 -34.17 34.56
N ASP A 67 18.29 -35.20 35.22
CA ASP A 67 18.43 -35.24 36.66
C ASP A 67 19.80 -35.87 37.02
N ASP A 68 20.48 -35.26 37.98
CA ASP A 68 21.89 -35.54 38.27
C ASP A 68 22.06 -36.75 39.21
N ASP A 69 21.07 -37.05 40.05
CA ASP A 69 21.10 -38.16 41.02
C ASP A 69 20.23 -39.37 40.61
N GLY A 70 19.47 -39.28 39.52
CA GLY A 70 18.85 -40.41 38.83
C GLY A 70 17.41 -40.71 39.26
N ASP A 71 16.75 -39.74 39.84
CA ASP A 71 15.35 -39.75 40.21
C ASP A 71 14.46 -39.55 38.97
N GLY A 72 13.32 -40.24 38.92
CA GLY A 72 12.34 -40.04 37.85
C GLY A 72 12.53 -40.88 36.58
N GLN A 73 13.41 -41.89 36.60
CA GLN A 73 13.69 -42.71 35.40
C GLN A 73 12.53 -43.59 34.92
N ARG A 74 11.42 -43.71 35.67
CA ARG A 74 10.22 -44.42 35.20
C ARG A 74 9.17 -43.45 34.68
N ALA A 75 8.38 -43.94 33.71
CA ALA A 75 7.29 -43.16 33.13
C ALA A 75 6.32 -42.65 34.22
N GLY A 76 6.06 -41.34 34.21
CA GLY A 76 5.15 -40.68 35.14
C GLY A 76 5.74 -40.32 36.50
N GLU A 77 7.06 -40.45 36.69
CA GLU A 77 7.73 -40.03 37.92
C GLU A 77 8.22 -38.57 37.89
N VAL A 78 8.16 -37.92 36.71
CA VAL A 78 8.44 -36.50 36.53
C VAL A 78 7.25 -35.84 35.84
N THR A 79 6.83 -34.69 36.36
CA THR A 79 5.77 -33.87 35.78
C THR A 79 6.20 -32.42 35.74
N ALA A 80 5.77 -31.70 34.70
CA ALA A 80 5.98 -30.26 34.61
C ALA A 80 4.65 -29.53 34.38
N SER A 81 4.54 -28.31 34.92
CA SER A 81 3.47 -27.37 34.58
C SER A 81 3.98 -26.28 33.64
N GLY A 82 3.07 -25.50 33.06
CA GLY A 82 3.39 -24.40 32.16
C GLY A 82 3.43 -24.79 30.68
N SER A 83 3.58 -23.77 29.83
CA SER A 83 3.49 -23.90 28.38
C SER A 83 4.36 -22.88 27.67
N ILE A 84 4.70 -23.17 26.42
CA ILE A 84 5.36 -22.25 25.51
C ILE A 84 4.42 -22.00 24.33
N SER A 85 4.18 -20.73 24.01
CA SER A 85 3.33 -20.28 22.90
C SER A 85 4.14 -19.54 21.84
N LEU A 86 3.64 -19.58 20.61
CA LEU A 86 4.20 -18.95 19.41
C LEU A 86 3.17 -18.01 18.81
N VAL A 87 3.59 -16.78 18.53
CA VAL A 87 2.83 -15.83 17.73
C VAL A 87 3.73 -15.25 16.67
N ILE A 88 3.29 -15.29 15.42
CA ILE A 88 4.03 -14.71 14.29
C ILE A 88 3.17 -13.60 13.70
N LYS A 89 3.77 -12.41 13.52
CA LYS A 89 3.11 -11.25 12.92
C LYS A 89 3.94 -10.69 11.77
N ASP A 90 3.27 -10.17 10.75
CA ASP A 90 3.92 -9.34 9.73
C ASP A 90 4.19 -7.91 10.23
N LYS A 91 4.86 -7.09 9.42
CA LYS A 91 5.20 -5.69 9.75
C LYS A 91 3.98 -4.81 10.01
N ASP A 92 2.82 -5.20 9.50
CA ASP A 92 1.56 -4.49 9.67
C ASP A 92 0.76 -4.99 10.89
N GLY A 93 1.25 -6.02 11.57
CA GLY A 93 0.67 -6.59 12.78
C GLY A 93 -0.34 -7.72 12.55
N ASN A 94 -0.50 -8.21 11.32
CA ASN A 94 -1.40 -9.33 11.01
C ASN A 94 -0.76 -10.65 11.42
N THR A 95 -1.54 -11.58 11.95
CA THR A 95 -1.08 -12.94 12.26
C THR A 95 -0.74 -13.70 10.99
N VAL A 96 0.36 -14.45 11.03
CA VAL A 96 0.90 -15.22 9.90
C VAL A 96 1.02 -16.68 10.32
N ASN A 97 0.56 -17.61 9.48
CA ASN A 97 0.71 -19.04 9.76
C ASN A 97 2.12 -19.51 9.40
N ARG A 98 2.53 -20.64 10.00
CA ARG A 98 3.88 -21.16 9.75
C ARG A 98 4.13 -21.55 8.28
N SER A 99 3.10 -22.02 7.60
CA SER A 99 3.14 -22.45 6.20
C SER A 99 2.92 -21.32 5.18
N ASP A 100 2.64 -20.10 5.63
CA ASP A 100 2.37 -19.00 4.72
C ASP A 100 3.64 -18.61 3.95
N THR A 101 3.49 -18.31 2.67
CA THR A 101 4.58 -17.78 1.86
C THR A 101 4.99 -16.40 2.35
N LEU A 102 6.29 -16.20 2.55
CA LEU A 102 6.83 -14.92 3.02
C LEU A 102 6.99 -13.93 1.87
N SER A 103 6.81 -12.66 2.17
CA SER A 103 6.96 -11.55 1.23
C SER A 103 7.75 -10.43 1.88
N LEU A 104 8.71 -9.86 1.13
CA LEU A 104 9.42 -8.63 1.55
C LEU A 104 8.45 -7.48 1.84
N CYS A 105 7.28 -7.44 1.19
CA CYS A 105 6.28 -6.41 1.40
C CYS A 105 5.52 -6.51 2.72
N LYS A 106 5.70 -7.62 3.43
CA LYS A 106 5.18 -7.90 4.77
C LYS A 106 6.30 -8.04 5.80
N ALA A 107 7.56 -7.99 5.37
CA ALA A 107 8.74 -8.11 6.22
C ALA A 107 9.16 -6.75 6.83
N PRO A 108 9.88 -6.74 7.97
CA PRO A 108 10.23 -7.90 8.76
C PRO A 108 9.03 -8.45 9.53
N TYR A 109 9.06 -9.76 9.74
CA TYR A 109 8.09 -10.47 10.54
C TYR A 109 8.60 -10.58 11.97
N LYS A 110 7.70 -10.50 12.94
CA LYS A 110 7.98 -10.64 14.36
C LYS A 110 7.52 -12.02 14.84
N VAL A 111 8.47 -12.84 15.26
CA VAL A 111 8.25 -14.14 15.91
C VAL A 111 8.36 -13.93 17.42
N THR A 112 7.28 -14.17 18.16
CA THR A 112 7.25 -14.07 19.62
C THR A 112 7.06 -15.47 20.20
N LEU A 113 8.04 -15.92 20.98
CA LEU A 113 7.95 -17.12 21.80
C LEU A 113 7.78 -16.70 23.26
N ASP A 114 6.72 -17.17 23.91
CA ASP A 114 6.39 -16.82 25.29
C ASP A 114 6.21 -18.07 26.14
N SER A 115 7.01 -18.19 27.20
CA SER A 115 6.91 -19.26 28.21
C SER A 115 6.21 -18.74 29.45
N SER A 116 5.23 -19.49 29.94
CA SER A 116 4.68 -19.25 31.27
C SER A 116 5.67 -19.66 32.36
N GLU A 117 5.43 -19.18 33.58
CA GLU A 117 6.01 -19.80 34.77
C GLU A 117 5.49 -21.22 34.97
N GLY A 118 6.20 -22.01 35.77
CA GLY A 118 5.82 -23.38 36.08
C GLY A 118 6.70 -24.03 37.12
N THR A 119 6.40 -25.31 37.36
CA THR A 119 7.04 -26.16 38.35
C THR A 119 7.44 -27.46 37.68
N LEU A 120 8.64 -27.94 37.98
CA LEU A 120 9.08 -29.29 37.69
C LEU A 120 9.02 -30.08 39.00
N GLU A 121 8.31 -31.21 38.99
CA GLU A 121 8.11 -32.05 40.16
C GLU A 121 8.56 -33.48 39.85
N THR A 122 9.27 -34.06 40.81
CA THR A 122 9.67 -35.47 40.80
C THR A 122 8.96 -36.20 41.93
N ARG A 123 8.73 -37.50 41.74
CA ARG A 123 8.13 -38.35 42.79
C ARG A 123 9.05 -38.55 43.99
N TYR A 124 10.36 -38.55 43.75
CA TYR A 124 11.43 -38.78 44.71
C TYR A 124 12.52 -37.71 44.52
N GLY A 125 13.33 -37.44 45.54
CA GLY A 125 14.36 -36.40 45.54
C GLY A 125 14.17 -35.35 46.63
N MET A 126 15.24 -34.67 47.04
CA MET A 126 15.16 -33.54 47.98
C MET A 126 16.03 -32.37 47.52
N PRO A 127 15.43 -31.23 47.10
CA PRO A 127 13.99 -30.99 46.98
C PRO A 127 13.36 -31.79 45.82
N ASN A 128 12.12 -32.26 45.97
CA ASN A 128 11.37 -32.98 44.93
C ASN A 128 10.60 -32.05 43.96
N SER A 129 10.81 -30.73 44.07
CA SER A 129 10.17 -29.74 43.23
C SER A 129 11.08 -28.54 43.04
N SER A 130 11.07 -27.98 41.83
CA SER A 130 11.72 -26.71 41.53
C SER A 130 10.78 -25.83 40.70
N THR A 131 10.88 -24.52 40.88
CA THR A 131 10.12 -23.56 40.07
C THR A 131 11.02 -22.86 39.07
N PHE A 132 10.45 -22.57 37.91
CA PHE A 132 11.09 -21.77 36.88
C PHE A 132 10.21 -20.56 36.53
N SER A 133 10.88 -19.47 36.20
CA SER A 133 10.21 -18.27 35.71
C SER A 133 9.96 -18.36 34.21
N GLY A 134 8.85 -17.77 33.80
CA GLY A 134 8.52 -17.55 32.39
C GLY A 134 9.43 -16.51 31.74
N GLY A 135 9.27 -16.33 30.43
CA GLY A 135 10.03 -15.35 29.66
C GLY A 135 9.55 -15.23 28.23
N THR A 136 9.93 -14.14 27.59
CA THR A 136 9.55 -13.82 26.20
C THR A 136 10.80 -13.62 25.36
N ALA A 137 10.79 -14.16 24.14
CA ALA A 137 11.80 -13.94 23.13
C ALA A 137 11.14 -13.40 21.85
N GLU A 138 11.73 -12.36 21.26
CA GLU A 138 11.24 -11.75 20.03
C GLU A 138 12.31 -11.77 18.95
N TYR A 139 12.04 -12.41 17.82
CA TYR A 139 12.93 -12.47 16.67
C TYR A 139 12.31 -11.73 15.48
N TYR A 140 13.10 -10.89 14.83
CA TYR A 140 12.69 -10.21 13.60
C TYR A 140 13.29 -10.93 12.40
N ILE A 141 12.45 -11.43 11.50
CA ILE A 141 12.84 -12.31 10.39
C ILE A 141 12.45 -11.68 9.04
N THR A 142 13.29 -11.81 8.01
CA THR A 142 12.99 -11.39 6.64
C THR A 142 13.36 -12.48 5.63
N PRO A 143 12.57 -12.68 4.55
CA PRO A 143 12.98 -13.60 3.48
C PRO A 143 14.17 -13.06 2.68
N PRO A 144 15.04 -13.93 2.12
CA PRO A 144 16.08 -13.55 1.18
C PRO A 144 15.42 -13.29 -0.16
N SER A 145 15.45 -12.06 -0.65
CA SER A 145 14.88 -11.73 -1.94
C SER A 145 15.49 -10.44 -2.48
N ALA A 146 15.50 -10.32 -3.80
CA ALA A 146 15.81 -9.07 -4.46
C ALA A 146 14.84 -7.97 -3.95
N PRO A 147 15.30 -6.72 -3.79
CA PRO A 147 14.43 -5.64 -3.37
C PRO A 147 13.22 -5.49 -4.28
N VAL A 148 12.10 -5.01 -3.72
CA VAL A 148 10.82 -4.95 -4.43
C VAL A 148 10.12 -3.61 -4.17
N ILE A 149 9.29 -3.19 -5.12
CA ILE A 149 8.33 -2.09 -4.92
C ILE A 149 6.99 -2.73 -4.59
N CYS A 150 6.56 -2.55 -3.35
CA CYS A 150 5.42 -3.24 -2.77
C CYS A 150 4.08 -2.58 -3.08
N SER A 151 4.10 -1.27 -3.04
CA SER A 151 2.94 -0.44 -3.34
C SER A 151 3.39 0.94 -3.78
N VAL A 152 2.46 1.69 -4.34
CA VAL A 152 2.65 3.07 -4.74
C VAL A 152 1.54 3.92 -4.14
N ARG A 153 1.95 5.04 -3.56
CA ARG A 153 1.11 5.89 -2.73
C ARG A 153 0.83 7.21 -3.45
N PRO A 154 -0.30 7.30 -4.20
CA PRO A 154 -0.90 8.59 -4.50
C PRO A 154 -1.54 9.18 -3.22
N ASN A 155 -2.34 10.23 -3.35
CA ASN A 155 -3.14 10.76 -2.25
C ASN A 155 -4.04 9.66 -1.65
N LEU A 156 -3.96 9.52 -0.32
CA LEU A 156 -4.73 8.53 0.47
C LEU A 156 -6.06 9.08 1.01
N LEU A 157 -6.32 10.38 0.89
CA LEU A 157 -7.59 10.99 1.29
C LEU A 157 -8.73 10.44 0.46
N TYR A 158 -9.85 10.16 1.13
CA TYR A 158 -10.97 9.43 0.54
C TYR A 158 -10.50 8.08 -0.05
N GLY A 159 -9.58 7.41 0.66
CA GLY A 159 -9.06 6.09 0.32
C GLY A 159 -9.59 4.99 1.23
N GLY A 160 -10.50 5.31 2.15
CA GLY A 160 -10.96 4.41 3.20
C GLY A 160 -9.98 4.26 4.36
N THR A 161 -9.11 5.25 4.57
CA THR A 161 -8.15 5.28 5.66
C THR A 161 -8.84 5.66 6.96
N VAL A 162 -8.60 4.90 8.03
CA VAL A 162 -9.05 5.29 9.38
C VAL A 162 -8.07 6.31 9.95
N GLY A 163 -8.57 7.38 10.57
CA GLY A 163 -7.73 8.39 11.23
C GLY A 163 -7.40 9.61 10.37
N ILE A 164 -7.99 9.74 9.18
CA ILE A 164 -7.99 10.98 8.41
C ILE A 164 -9.40 11.58 8.38
N GLU A 165 -9.52 12.88 8.63
CA GLU A 165 -10.79 13.60 8.67
C GLU A 165 -11.56 13.45 7.34
N TRP A 166 -12.86 13.20 7.42
CA TRP A 166 -13.78 13.01 6.28
C TRP A 166 -13.58 11.74 5.42
N ASP A 167 -12.57 10.91 5.71
CA ASP A 167 -12.38 9.63 5.04
C ASP A 167 -13.36 8.55 5.57
N ASN A 168 -13.71 7.59 4.73
CA ASN A 168 -14.67 6.54 5.05
C ASN A 168 -14.35 5.23 4.31
N PRO A 169 -14.47 4.05 4.94
CA PRO A 169 -14.18 2.75 4.31
C PRO A 169 -14.87 2.51 2.96
N ARG A 170 -16.00 3.18 2.68
CA ARG A 170 -16.72 3.09 1.40
C ARG A 170 -15.89 3.51 0.17
N PHE A 171 -14.85 4.31 0.35
CA PHE A 171 -13.97 4.71 -0.75
C PHE A 171 -12.88 3.67 -1.02
N ALA A 172 -12.60 2.76 -0.09
CA ALA A 172 -11.55 1.76 -0.25
C ALA A 172 -11.82 0.86 -1.45
N GLY A 173 -10.76 0.61 -2.24
CA GLY A 173 -10.78 -0.43 -3.25
C GLY A 173 -10.69 -1.84 -2.66
N PRO A 174 -10.79 -2.88 -3.50
CA PRO A 174 -10.51 -4.26 -3.10
C PRO A 174 -9.12 -4.40 -2.48
N ALA A 175 -8.99 -5.19 -1.40
CA ALA A 175 -7.76 -5.32 -0.63
C ALA A 175 -6.56 -5.91 -1.42
N ASN A 176 -6.82 -6.57 -2.56
CA ASN A 176 -5.79 -7.07 -3.46
C ASN A 176 -5.26 -5.99 -4.44
N ILE A 177 -5.91 -4.83 -4.53
CA ILE A 177 -5.54 -3.72 -5.41
C ILE A 177 -5.15 -2.48 -4.59
N TRP A 178 -5.86 -2.21 -3.50
CA TRP A 178 -5.73 -0.99 -2.72
C TRP A 178 -5.56 -1.29 -1.24
N SER A 179 -4.57 -0.65 -0.63
CA SER A 179 -4.40 -0.57 0.82
C SER A 179 -4.68 0.88 1.26
N PRO A 180 -5.61 1.11 2.21
CA PRO A 180 -5.89 2.46 2.71
C PRO A 180 -4.66 3.19 3.25
N THR A 181 -3.69 2.48 3.83
CA THR A 181 -2.50 3.10 4.42
C THR A 181 -1.29 3.16 3.48
N LYS A 182 -1.27 2.35 2.42
CA LYS A 182 -0.10 2.21 1.53
C LYS A 182 -0.34 2.65 0.09
N GLY A 183 -1.59 2.70 -0.35
CA GLY A 183 -1.97 3.03 -1.73
C GLY A 183 -2.21 1.80 -2.61
N PHE A 184 -1.92 1.91 -3.91
CA PHE A 184 -2.11 0.82 -4.85
C PHE A 184 -1.00 -0.23 -4.69
N LEU A 185 -1.38 -1.49 -4.54
CA LEU A 185 -0.43 -2.60 -4.52
C LEU A 185 0.15 -2.82 -5.91
N THR A 186 1.45 -3.11 -5.99
CA THR A 186 2.07 -3.51 -7.26
C THR A 186 1.43 -4.80 -7.75
N GLN A 187 0.81 -4.78 -8.93
CA GLN A 187 0.12 -5.94 -9.51
C GLN A 187 1.11 -6.82 -10.28
N SER A 188 2.07 -6.23 -10.99
CA SER A 188 3.12 -6.99 -11.70
C SER A 188 4.39 -6.19 -11.90
N THR A 189 5.55 -6.86 -11.86
CA THR A 189 6.84 -6.29 -12.27
C THR A 189 7.26 -6.76 -13.68
N THR A 190 6.44 -7.58 -14.34
CA THR A 190 6.69 -8.09 -15.68
C THR A 190 6.30 -7.04 -16.72
N PRO A 191 7.20 -6.66 -17.65
CA PRO A 191 6.92 -5.59 -18.63
C PRO A 191 5.65 -5.76 -19.45
N SER A 192 5.29 -6.99 -19.81
CA SER A 192 4.06 -7.29 -20.58
C SER A 192 2.76 -7.04 -19.81
N SER A 193 2.84 -6.82 -18.50
CA SER A 193 1.68 -6.68 -17.60
C SER A 193 1.69 -5.35 -16.84
N TYR A 194 2.50 -4.38 -17.26
CA TYR A 194 2.54 -3.04 -16.65
C TYR A 194 1.23 -2.28 -16.78
N ASP A 195 0.36 -2.69 -17.70
CA ASP A 195 -0.95 -2.10 -17.89
C ASP A 195 -1.95 -2.46 -16.76
N GLN A 196 -1.58 -3.37 -15.86
CA GLN A 196 -2.31 -3.71 -14.63
C GLN A 196 -1.97 -2.80 -13.45
N ASN A 197 -0.86 -2.05 -13.53
CA ASN A 197 -0.39 -1.20 -12.42
C ASN A 197 -0.98 0.21 -12.50
N PHE A 198 -1.07 0.87 -11.35
CA PHE A 198 -1.31 2.30 -11.26
C PHE A 198 -0.05 3.09 -11.71
N PRO A 199 -0.18 4.26 -12.34
CA PRO A 199 -1.41 4.84 -12.86
C PRO A 199 -1.72 4.42 -14.31
N THR A 200 -3.01 4.43 -14.68
CA THR A 200 -3.44 4.35 -16.08
C THR A 200 -3.86 5.72 -16.64
N THR A 201 -4.01 6.71 -15.77
CA THR A 201 -4.37 8.09 -16.12
C THR A 201 -3.33 9.06 -15.58
N GLY A 202 -3.15 10.24 -16.19
CA GLY A 202 -2.15 11.19 -15.71
C GLY A 202 -2.43 12.63 -16.08
N ALA A 203 -1.71 13.53 -15.42
CA ALA A 203 -1.66 14.95 -15.73
C ALA A 203 -0.30 15.51 -15.26
N ASP A 204 0.08 16.66 -15.81
CA ASP A 204 1.33 17.31 -15.46
C ASP A 204 1.38 17.68 -13.96
N GLY A 205 2.50 17.35 -13.32
CA GLY A 205 2.74 17.64 -11.91
C GLY A 205 2.10 16.67 -10.93
N LEU A 206 1.31 15.68 -11.39
CA LEU A 206 0.84 14.61 -10.50
C LEU A 206 1.99 13.71 -10.07
N TYR A 207 1.90 13.20 -8.86
CA TYR A 207 2.97 12.40 -8.28
C TYR A 207 2.45 11.32 -7.34
N PHE A 208 3.26 10.28 -7.15
CA PHE A 208 3.03 9.21 -6.20
C PHE A 208 4.36 8.77 -5.59
N ASP A 209 4.32 8.19 -4.40
CA ASP A 209 5.53 7.73 -3.69
C ASP A 209 5.66 6.20 -3.75
N LEU A 210 6.86 5.67 -3.96
CA LEU A 210 7.14 4.24 -3.99
C LEU A 210 7.38 3.71 -2.56
N ASP A 211 6.70 2.64 -2.18
CA ASP A 211 7.01 1.83 -0.99
C ASP A 211 7.96 0.70 -1.39
N ILE A 212 9.23 0.84 -0.99
CA ILE A 212 10.32 -0.05 -1.40
C ILE A 212 10.71 -0.93 -0.22
N GLY A 213 10.67 -2.24 -0.43
CA GLY A 213 11.06 -3.25 0.55
C GLY A 213 12.39 -3.92 0.21
N GLY A 214 13.14 -4.31 1.25
CA GLY A 214 14.39 -5.06 1.10
C GLY A 214 15.63 -4.22 0.77
N ILE A 215 15.52 -2.89 0.70
CA ILE A 215 16.67 -2.00 0.48
C ILE A 215 16.43 -0.61 1.07
N ASP A 216 17.52 0.08 1.42
CA ASP A 216 17.50 1.50 1.74
C ASP A 216 17.30 2.31 0.44
N ALA A 217 16.11 2.89 0.29
CA ALA A 217 15.72 3.66 -0.89
C ALA A 217 16.65 4.86 -1.18
N SER A 218 17.36 5.39 -0.17
CA SER A 218 18.30 6.49 -0.34
C SER A 218 19.55 6.10 -1.17
N GLN A 219 19.81 4.81 -1.30
CA GLN A 219 20.95 4.27 -2.05
C GLN A 219 20.63 4.07 -3.54
N LEU A 220 19.38 4.22 -3.95
CA LEU A 220 18.93 3.96 -5.31
C LEU A 220 19.13 5.16 -6.22
N SER A 221 19.78 4.91 -7.36
CA SER A 221 19.84 5.80 -8.52
C SER A 221 18.83 5.36 -9.56
N TRP A 222 18.06 6.30 -10.09
CA TRP A 222 16.89 5.98 -10.92
C TRP A 222 17.09 6.32 -12.40
N THR A 223 16.62 5.41 -13.25
CA THR A 223 16.44 5.62 -14.68
C THR A 223 14.96 5.48 -15.04
N VAL A 224 14.45 6.37 -15.88
CA VAL A 224 13.07 6.33 -16.39
C VAL A 224 13.12 5.98 -17.87
N ASN A 225 12.64 4.79 -18.21
CA ASN A 225 12.53 4.33 -19.59
C ASN A 225 11.10 4.57 -20.09
N THR A 226 10.95 5.34 -21.16
CA THR A 226 9.67 5.55 -21.82
C THR A 226 9.87 5.87 -23.30
N ASN A 227 8.86 5.61 -24.13
CA ASN A 227 8.94 5.66 -25.59
C ASN A 227 8.11 6.77 -26.25
N GLY A 228 7.63 7.75 -25.48
CA GLY A 228 6.77 8.82 -25.98
C GLY A 228 7.12 10.20 -25.43
N SER A 229 6.21 11.16 -25.64
CA SER A 229 6.44 12.57 -25.29
C SER A 229 6.23 12.89 -23.81
N LEU A 230 5.51 12.03 -23.08
CA LEU A 230 5.36 12.16 -21.63
C LEU A 230 6.64 11.70 -20.93
N ASN A 231 6.93 12.26 -19.76
CA ASN A 231 8.12 11.91 -18.99
C ASN A 231 7.78 11.77 -17.49
N ALA A 232 8.71 11.21 -16.73
CA ALA A 232 8.63 11.18 -15.28
C ALA A 232 10.01 11.42 -14.64
N THR A 233 10.00 11.90 -13.41
CA THR A 233 11.22 12.01 -12.58
C THR A 233 11.02 11.23 -11.30
N VAL A 234 12.06 10.50 -10.86
CA VAL A 234 12.06 9.83 -9.55
C VAL A 234 13.08 10.53 -8.64
N ALA A 235 12.65 10.95 -7.45
CA ALA A 235 13.49 11.67 -6.51
C ALA A 235 13.30 11.17 -5.07
N TRP A 236 14.41 10.96 -4.37
CA TRP A 236 14.42 10.77 -2.92
C TRP A 236 14.40 12.14 -2.24
N ARG A 237 13.27 12.48 -1.60
CA ARG A 237 13.05 13.83 -1.08
C ARG A 237 12.10 13.84 0.12
N LEU A 238 12.09 14.94 0.86
CA LEU A 238 11.00 15.20 1.80
C LEU A 238 9.70 15.49 1.04
N PRO A 239 8.54 15.11 1.62
CA PRO A 239 7.24 15.62 1.20
C PRO A 239 7.22 17.15 1.11
N ASN A 240 6.29 17.69 0.35
CA ASN A 240 6.01 19.11 0.29
C ASN A 240 5.53 19.59 1.67
N GLN A 241 6.22 20.61 2.19
CA GLN A 241 6.07 21.07 3.57
C GLN A 241 4.90 22.05 3.76
N GLY A 242 4.25 22.47 2.67
CA GLY A 242 3.12 23.40 2.75
C GLY A 242 1.90 22.78 3.45
N ALA A 243 0.99 23.66 3.89
CA ALA A 243 -0.16 23.26 4.70
C ALA A 243 -1.21 22.46 3.90
N ASN A 244 -1.24 22.65 2.57
CA ASN A 244 -2.22 22.01 1.70
C ASN A 244 -1.61 20.84 0.91
N GLU A 245 -0.35 20.91 0.53
CA GLU A 245 0.30 19.87 -0.26
C GLU A 245 0.59 18.64 0.62
N ASP A 246 0.53 17.43 0.08
CA ASP A 246 0.88 16.20 0.83
C ASP A 246 0.13 16.01 2.15
N ARG A 247 -1.10 16.51 2.27
CA ARG A 247 -1.87 16.49 3.53
C ARG A 247 -2.15 15.07 4.06
N TRP A 248 -2.07 14.06 3.20
CA TRP A 248 -2.21 12.65 3.59
C TRP A 248 -0.95 12.06 4.23
N ILE A 249 0.16 12.79 4.25
CA ILE A 249 1.40 12.37 4.89
C ILE A 249 1.50 13.05 6.26
N THR A 250 1.21 12.29 7.31
CA THR A 250 1.20 12.81 8.71
C THR A 250 2.59 13.24 9.19
N ASP A 251 3.61 12.45 8.90
CA ASP A 251 5.00 12.74 9.28
C ASP A 251 5.81 13.15 8.05
N LYS A 252 5.89 14.46 7.82
CA LYS A 252 6.62 15.07 6.70
C LYS A 252 8.13 15.21 6.95
N SER A 253 8.64 14.72 8.08
CA SER A 253 10.08 14.68 8.38
C SER A 253 10.78 13.47 7.75
N LYS A 254 10.00 12.48 7.30
CA LYS A 254 10.48 11.28 6.63
C LYS A 254 10.54 11.47 5.13
N TYR A 255 11.63 10.98 4.54
CA TYR A 255 11.81 11.03 3.09
C TYR A 255 10.91 10.02 2.38
N VAL A 256 10.61 10.32 1.12
CA VAL A 256 9.81 9.52 0.21
C VAL A 256 10.53 9.40 -1.14
N THR A 257 10.33 8.29 -1.84
CA THR A 257 10.78 8.10 -3.22
C THR A 257 9.65 8.51 -4.16
N ARG A 258 9.66 9.78 -4.59
CA ARG A 258 8.56 10.37 -5.34
C ARG A 258 8.76 10.24 -6.84
N VAL A 259 7.76 9.72 -7.53
CA VAL A 259 7.62 9.76 -8.99
C VAL A 259 6.70 10.93 -9.35
N THR A 260 7.17 11.86 -10.17
CA THR A 260 6.36 12.98 -10.69
C THR A 260 6.22 12.85 -12.20
N LEU A 261 4.99 12.94 -12.71
CA LEU A 261 4.66 12.92 -14.13
C LEU A 261 4.80 14.31 -14.75
N HIS A 262 5.34 14.35 -15.97
CA HIS A 262 5.57 15.57 -16.75
C HIS A 262 4.98 15.40 -18.14
N GLY A 263 4.31 16.43 -18.64
CA GLY A 263 3.72 16.39 -19.97
C GLY A 263 2.99 17.67 -20.36
N PRO A 264 2.19 17.64 -21.42
CA PRO A 264 1.44 18.80 -21.89
C PRO A 264 0.51 19.36 -20.83
N GLU A 265 0.55 20.68 -20.68
CA GLU A 265 -0.15 21.44 -19.64
C GLU A 265 -0.55 22.82 -20.18
N ALA A 266 -1.41 23.56 -19.47
CA ALA A 266 -1.98 24.83 -19.94
C ALA A 266 -1.89 26.01 -18.95
N ARG A 267 -1.08 25.91 -17.88
CA ARG A 267 -0.87 26.90 -16.79
C ARG A 267 -0.71 28.31 -17.32
N SER A 268 0.11 28.50 -18.36
CA SER A 268 0.38 29.81 -18.96
C SER A 268 -0.83 30.47 -19.65
N GLN A 269 -1.84 29.68 -20.01
CA GLN A 269 -2.99 30.14 -20.80
C GLN A 269 -4.36 29.75 -20.21
N ARG A 270 -4.44 29.32 -18.95
CA ARG A 270 -5.72 28.96 -18.27
C ARG A 270 -6.75 30.09 -18.36
N LYS A 271 -6.30 31.34 -18.20
CA LYS A 271 -7.13 32.55 -18.24
C LYS A 271 -7.51 33.00 -19.64
N ASN A 272 -6.88 32.45 -20.68
CA ASN A 272 -7.23 32.78 -22.06
C ASN A 272 -8.49 31.99 -22.46
N PRO A 273 -9.60 32.64 -22.84
CA PRO A 273 -10.80 31.94 -23.30
C PRO A 273 -10.61 31.23 -24.64
N SER A 274 -9.60 31.61 -25.42
CA SER A 274 -9.25 31.01 -26.71
C SER A 274 -7.77 30.64 -26.72
N PRO A 275 -7.39 29.57 -25.98
CA PRO A 275 -6.00 29.15 -25.87
C PRO A 275 -5.48 28.64 -27.21
N SER A 276 -4.15 28.67 -27.37
CA SER A 276 -3.49 27.98 -28.47
C SER A 276 -3.43 26.48 -28.19
N GLN A 277 -3.45 25.69 -29.26
CA GLN A 277 -3.32 24.24 -29.19
C GLN A 277 -2.04 23.85 -28.44
N ILE A 278 -2.12 22.81 -27.61
CA ILE A 278 -0.97 22.21 -26.96
C ILE A 278 -0.74 20.81 -27.52
N THR A 279 0.44 20.25 -27.29
CA THR A 279 0.79 18.90 -27.72
C THR A 279 -0.23 17.89 -27.16
N VAL A 280 -0.81 17.07 -28.02
CA VAL A 280 -1.62 15.92 -27.62
C VAL A 280 -0.70 14.69 -27.58
N PRO A 281 -0.51 14.04 -26.42
CA PRO A 281 0.39 12.89 -26.32
C PRO A 281 -0.20 11.69 -27.05
N SER A 282 0.67 10.88 -27.67
CA SER A 282 0.29 9.59 -28.24
C SER A 282 0.16 8.56 -27.12
N LEU A 283 -1.05 8.03 -26.94
CA LEU A 283 -1.37 7.05 -25.89
C LEU A 283 -1.89 5.75 -26.52
N PRO A 284 -1.68 4.58 -25.88
CA PRO A 284 -1.04 4.39 -24.57
C PRO A 284 0.49 4.57 -24.60
N GLN A 285 1.07 5.03 -23.50
CA GLN A 285 2.53 5.19 -23.32
C GLN A 285 3.00 4.39 -22.10
N THR A 286 4.03 3.57 -22.30
CA THR A 286 4.59 2.70 -21.24
C THR A 286 5.76 3.38 -20.54
N PHE A 287 5.81 3.22 -19.22
CA PHE A 287 6.90 3.67 -18.37
C PHE A 287 7.50 2.48 -17.64
N GLU A 288 8.83 2.44 -17.54
CA GLU A 288 9.57 1.54 -16.66
C GLU A 288 10.58 2.37 -15.84
N LEU A 289 10.39 2.39 -14.53
CA LEU A 289 11.27 3.00 -13.57
C LEU A 289 12.23 1.93 -13.06
N VAL A 290 13.53 2.15 -13.20
CA VAL A 290 14.58 1.22 -12.77
C VAL A 290 15.47 1.91 -11.73
N GLY A 291 15.42 1.43 -10.49
CA GLY A 291 16.27 1.90 -9.40
C GLY A 291 17.42 0.93 -9.16
N ARG A 292 18.66 1.42 -9.08
CA ARG A 292 19.86 0.60 -8.86
C ARG A 292 20.71 1.14 -7.72
N ASP A 293 21.28 0.27 -6.89
CA ASP A 293 22.32 0.65 -5.94
C ASP A 293 23.73 0.31 -6.46
N SER A 294 24.76 0.64 -5.69
CA SER A 294 26.16 0.34 -6.01
C SER A 294 26.56 -1.12 -5.83
N ARG A 295 25.70 -1.95 -5.22
CA ARG A 295 25.93 -3.37 -4.93
C ARG A 295 25.32 -4.28 -6.00
N GLY A 296 24.69 -3.69 -7.01
CA GLY A 296 24.04 -4.42 -8.10
C GLY A 296 22.60 -4.82 -7.81
N ASN A 297 22.01 -4.35 -6.70
CA ASN A 297 20.58 -4.52 -6.44
C ASN A 297 19.78 -3.64 -7.39
N GLU A 298 18.63 -4.15 -7.83
CA GLU A 298 17.76 -3.49 -8.79
C GLU A 298 16.30 -3.65 -8.40
N VAL A 299 15.54 -2.55 -8.48
CA VAL A 299 14.08 -2.54 -8.38
C VAL A 299 13.47 -2.01 -9.67
N ARG A 300 12.29 -2.54 -10.03
CA ARG A 300 11.52 -2.08 -11.19
C ARG A 300 10.08 -1.79 -10.84
N TYR A 301 9.56 -0.70 -11.39
CA TYR A 301 8.14 -0.42 -11.41
C TYR A 301 7.75 0.12 -12.76
N GLY A 302 6.76 -0.49 -13.41
CA GLY A 302 6.26 -0.01 -14.68
C GLY A 302 4.75 0.14 -14.69
N PHE A 303 4.28 1.07 -15.52
CA PHE A 303 2.87 1.41 -15.66
C PHE A 303 2.59 1.89 -17.09
N VAL A 304 1.31 1.91 -17.48
CA VAL A 304 0.89 2.33 -18.82
C VAL A 304 -0.15 3.44 -18.72
N LEU A 305 0.22 4.65 -19.10
CA LEU A 305 -0.74 5.75 -19.24
C LEU A 305 -1.57 5.54 -20.50
N ARG A 306 -2.88 5.48 -20.33
CA ARG A 306 -3.90 5.34 -21.39
C ARG A 306 -4.65 6.64 -21.64
N GLN A 307 -4.66 7.56 -20.67
CA GLN A 307 -5.38 8.82 -20.77
C GLN A 307 -4.61 9.96 -20.08
N TRP A 308 -4.57 11.13 -20.72
CA TRP A 308 -3.89 12.33 -20.20
C TRP A 308 -4.87 13.49 -20.03
N PHE A 309 -4.77 14.21 -18.91
CA PHE A 309 -5.67 15.27 -18.51
C PHE A 309 -4.96 16.61 -18.38
N VAL A 310 -5.69 17.69 -18.71
CA VAL A 310 -5.24 19.07 -18.59
C VAL A 310 -6.31 19.89 -17.87
N ASN A 311 -5.93 20.52 -16.75
CA ASN A 311 -6.85 21.31 -15.95
C ASN A 311 -6.74 22.82 -16.24
N ARG A 312 -7.85 23.52 -16.08
CA ARG A 312 -7.92 24.98 -16.19
C ARG A 312 -7.68 25.70 -14.86
N GLY A 313 -7.09 25.03 -13.88
CA GLY A 313 -6.77 25.62 -12.59
C GLY A 313 -8.01 26.09 -11.82
N SER A 314 -7.91 27.29 -11.24
CA SER A 314 -8.98 27.93 -10.49
C SER A 314 -10.07 28.59 -11.35
N GLU A 315 -9.97 28.49 -12.69
CA GLU A 315 -10.89 29.18 -13.59
C GLU A 315 -12.28 28.53 -13.57
N TRP A 316 -13.27 29.35 -13.24
CA TRP A 316 -14.65 28.96 -13.03
C TRP A 316 -15.53 29.55 -14.12
N SER A 317 -16.19 28.70 -14.90
CA SER A 317 -16.93 29.14 -16.09
C SER A 317 -18.07 28.19 -16.48
N ILE A 318 -18.92 28.64 -17.39
CA ILE A 318 -20.08 27.91 -17.90
C ILE A 318 -19.64 26.75 -18.82
N TYR A 319 -20.53 25.78 -19.01
CA TYR A 319 -20.22 24.58 -19.79
C TYR A 319 -19.68 24.88 -21.21
N SER A 320 -20.33 25.81 -21.94
CA SER A 320 -19.94 26.16 -23.32
C SER A 320 -18.51 26.68 -23.41
N ASP A 321 -18.09 27.48 -22.45
CA ASP A 321 -16.79 28.14 -22.44
C ASP A 321 -15.69 27.14 -22.06
N GLN A 322 -15.97 26.23 -21.14
CA GLN A 322 -15.05 25.15 -20.78
C GLN A 322 -14.91 24.15 -21.94
N LEU A 323 -16.00 23.84 -22.64
CA LEU A 323 -16.00 23.01 -23.84
C LEU A 323 -15.17 23.67 -24.96
N ALA A 324 -15.40 24.95 -25.24
CA ALA A 324 -14.63 25.70 -26.23
C ALA A 324 -13.15 25.77 -25.87
N TRP A 325 -12.83 25.93 -24.59
CA TRP A 325 -11.46 25.94 -24.09
C TRP A 325 -10.77 24.59 -24.32
N CYS A 326 -11.41 23.48 -23.97
CA CYS A 326 -10.86 22.14 -24.24
C CYS A 326 -10.63 21.90 -25.73
N ASN A 327 -11.61 22.21 -26.57
CA ASN A 327 -11.50 22.04 -28.01
C ASN A 327 -10.37 22.88 -28.62
N SER A 328 -10.17 24.11 -28.11
CA SER A 328 -9.10 25.01 -28.58
C SER A 328 -7.70 24.48 -28.24
N LEU A 329 -7.56 23.73 -27.13
CA LEU A 329 -6.31 23.05 -26.79
C LEU A 329 -6.00 21.86 -27.69
N GLY A 330 -6.97 21.39 -28.50
CA GLY A 330 -6.91 20.11 -29.21
C GLY A 330 -7.33 18.91 -28.36
N TYR A 331 -7.98 19.17 -27.23
CA TYR A 331 -8.47 18.19 -26.27
C TYR A 331 -10.00 18.13 -26.33
N ARG A 332 -10.60 17.21 -25.56
CA ARG A 332 -12.06 17.14 -25.41
C ARG A 332 -12.47 17.28 -23.95
N MET A 333 -13.75 17.62 -23.75
CA MET A 333 -14.39 17.50 -22.45
C MET A 333 -14.43 16.02 -22.02
N PRO A 334 -14.11 15.68 -20.76
CA PRO A 334 -14.22 14.32 -20.25
C PRO A 334 -15.68 13.90 -20.12
N ARG A 335 -15.89 12.58 -20.17
CA ARG A 335 -17.14 11.92 -19.76
C ARG A 335 -17.09 11.60 -18.27
N VAL A 336 -18.24 11.32 -17.66
CA VAL A 336 -18.34 10.85 -16.27
C VAL A 336 -17.43 9.64 -16.04
N ARG A 337 -17.45 8.67 -16.96
CA ARG A 337 -16.58 7.48 -16.92
C ARG A 337 -15.08 7.76 -17.06
N ASP A 338 -14.69 8.90 -17.63
CA ASP A 338 -13.26 9.26 -17.69
C ASP A 338 -12.77 9.68 -16.29
N LEU A 339 -13.69 10.09 -15.40
CA LEU A 339 -13.36 10.72 -14.12
C LEU A 339 -13.64 9.83 -12.90
N THR A 340 -14.70 9.02 -12.92
CA THR A 340 -15.15 8.27 -11.73
C THR A 340 -15.82 6.95 -12.11
N ASN A 341 -15.74 5.97 -11.21
CA ASN A 341 -16.51 4.73 -11.22
C ASN A 341 -17.79 4.76 -10.38
N ALA A 342 -18.22 5.95 -9.96
CA ALA A 342 -19.46 6.16 -9.23
C ALA A 342 -20.69 5.62 -9.97
N VAL A 343 -21.65 5.11 -9.19
CA VAL A 343 -22.97 4.69 -9.69
C VAL A 343 -24.06 5.56 -9.08
N CYS A 344 -25.11 5.85 -9.86
CA CYS A 344 -26.30 6.52 -9.34
C CYS A 344 -27.23 5.55 -8.62
N SER A 345 -26.71 4.88 -7.60
CA SER A 345 -27.46 4.00 -6.70
C SER A 345 -26.74 3.89 -5.36
N GLY A 346 -27.46 3.62 -4.28
CA GLY A 346 -26.85 3.48 -2.95
C GLY A 346 -26.58 4.84 -2.29
N TRP A 347 -25.48 4.93 -1.54
CA TRP A 347 -25.14 6.12 -0.77
C TRP A 347 -24.97 7.37 -1.66
N ASN A 348 -25.39 8.54 -1.18
CA ASN A 348 -25.37 9.83 -1.89
C ASN A 348 -26.09 9.81 -3.27
N SER A 349 -26.97 8.85 -3.53
CA SER A 349 -27.69 8.81 -4.81
C SER A 349 -29.01 9.56 -4.75
N GLY A 350 -29.46 10.07 -5.90
CA GLY A 350 -30.71 10.81 -6.02
C GLY A 350 -31.01 11.18 -7.47
N SER A 351 -32.07 11.95 -7.68
CA SER A 351 -32.50 12.35 -9.04
C SER A 351 -31.44 13.12 -9.81
N SER A 352 -30.52 13.79 -9.12
CA SER A 352 -29.42 14.56 -9.73
C SER A 352 -28.38 13.69 -10.45
N CYS A 353 -28.20 12.42 -10.12
CA CYS A 353 -27.24 11.55 -10.82
C CYS A 353 -27.89 10.64 -11.85
N GLN A 354 -29.22 10.68 -11.99
CA GLN A 354 -29.97 9.68 -12.74
C GLN A 354 -29.57 9.67 -14.22
N GLY A 355 -29.08 8.52 -14.70
CA GLY A 355 -28.58 8.35 -16.06
C GLY A 355 -27.07 8.57 -16.23
N ALA A 356 -26.36 8.98 -15.17
CA ALA A 356 -24.90 9.05 -15.21
C ALA A 356 -24.29 7.65 -15.28
N LEU A 357 -23.26 7.50 -16.12
CA LEU A 357 -22.54 6.24 -16.32
C LEU A 357 -21.07 6.43 -15.96
N GLY A 358 -20.69 5.95 -14.77
CA GLY A 358 -19.30 5.85 -14.34
C GLY A 358 -18.53 4.74 -15.07
N ALA A 359 -17.23 4.68 -14.79
CA ALA A 359 -16.34 3.62 -15.23
C ALA A 359 -16.62 2.29 -14.51
N THR A 360 -16.00 1.23 -15.01
CA THR A 360 -16.02 -0.10 -14.41
C THR A 360 -14.61 -0.49 -13.94
N PRO A 361 -14.45 -1.24 -12.83
CA PRO A 361 -15.51 -1.76 -11.95
C PRO A 361 -16.23 -0.64 -11.18
N SER A 362 -17.55 -0.77 -11.07
CA SER A 362 -18.40 0.22 -10.39
C SER A 362 -18.14 0.25 -8.89
N SER A 363 -18.25 1.44 -8.31
CA SER A 363 -18.28 1.59 -6.85
C SER A 363 -19.62 1.15 -6.26
N SER A 364 -19.71 1.16 -4.93
CA SER A 364 -20.91 0.79 -4.18
C SER A 364 -21.96 1.91 -4.07
N GLY A 365 -21.64 3.12 -4.52
CA GLY A 365 -22.42 4.33 -4.27
C GLY A 365 -22.17 5.42 -5.29
N ASN A 366 -22.79 6.59 -5.08
CA ASN A 366 -22.48 7.77 -5.88
C ASN A 366 -21.24 8.48 -5.34
N ASN A 367 -20.11 7.78 -5.41
CA ASN A 367 -18.77 8.25 -5.08
C ASN A 367 -17.78 7.26 -5.71
N TYR A 368 -16.52 7.62 -5.89
CA TYR A 368 -15.56 6.64 -6.38
C TYR A 368 -15.23 5.59 -5.30
N MET A 369 -14.76 4.43 -5.77
CA MET A 369 -13.93 3.51 -4.99
C MET A 369 -12.56 3.43 -5.66
N ARG A 370 -11.49 3.32 -4.87
CA ARG A 370 -10.11 3.28 -5.37
C ARG A 370 -9.92 2.06 -6.28
N HIS A 371 -9.72 2.31 -7.57
CA HIS A 371 -9.54 1.26 -8.57
C HIS A 371 -8.58 1.72 -9.65
N ILE A 372 -7.79 0.77 -10.15
CA ILE A 372 -6.92 0.97 -11.32
C ILE A 372 -7.79 0.84 -12.57
N GLY A 373 -7.68 1.79 -13.50
CA GLY A 373 -8.39 1.81 -14.78
C GLY A 373 -9.86 2.24 -14.70
N ALA A 374 -10.31 2.78 -13.57
CA ALA A 374 -11.73 3.05 -13.31
C ALA A 374 -12.05 4.55 -13.13
N GLY A 375 -11.34 5.41 -13.87
CA GLY A 375 -11.55 6.85 -13.86
C GLY A 375 -10.43 7.62 -13.14
N PHE A 376 -10.20 8.84 -13.60
CA PHE A 376 -9.09 9.69 -13.16
C PHE A 376 -9.11 9.98 -11.65
N PHE A 377 -10.25 10.38 -11.09
CA PHE A 377 -10.36 10.66 -9.66
C PHE A 377 -10.38 9.35 -8.83
N SER A 378 -10.90 8.25 -9.37
CA SER A 378 -10.82 6.94 -8.72
C SER A 378 -9.38 6.45 -8.54
N GLU A 379 -8.48 6.80 -9.46
CA GLU A 379 -7.05 6.51 -9.39
C GLU A 379 -6.27 7.54 -8.53
N TRP A 380 -6.48 8.83 -8.74
CA TRP A 380 -5.64 9.85 -8.09
C TRP A 380 -6.18 10.36 -6.75
N GLY A 381 -7.47 10.16 -6.50
CA GLY A 381 -8.13 10.49 -5.25
C GLY A 381 -8.38 11.98 -5.15
N TYR A 382 -8.24 12.53 -3.95
CA TYR A 382 -8.50 13.94 -3.73
C TYR A 382 -7.46 14.85 -4.43
N MET A 383 -7.86 15.55 -5.48
CA MET A 383 -6.95 16.27 -6.37
C MET A 383 -6.32 17.55 -5.79
N TYR A 384 -6.97 18.22 -4.83
CA TYR A 384 -6.56 19.55 -4.34
C TYR A 384 -5.21 19.56 -3.60
N HIS A 385 -4.83 18.42 -3.01
CA HIS A 385 -3.61 18.32 -2.21
C HIS A 385 -2.36 17.95 -3.05
N TYR A 386 -2.52 17.82 -4.36
CA TYR A 386 -1.39 17.82 -5.30
C TYR A 386 -1.01 19.25 -5.67
N ASP A 387 0.30 19.52 -5.78
CA ASP A 387 0.82 20.77 -6.33
C ASP A 387 0.78 20.77 -7.88
N ALA A 388 -0.38 20.44 -8.43
CA ALA A 388 -0.65 20.33 -9.87
C ALA A 388 -1.76 21.30 -10.34
N GLY A 389 -2.25 22.15 -9.43
CA GLY A 389 -3.20 23.21 -9.70
C GLY A 389 -4.65 22.76 -9.87
N PHE A 390 -5.02 21.59 -9.38
CA PHE A 390 -6.42 21.13 -9.45
C PHE A 390 -7.29 21.79 -8.38
N SER A 391 -8.58 21.98 -8.72
CA SER A 391 -9.61 22.36 -7.76
C SER A 391 -10.20 21.14 -7.06
N GLN A 392 -10.73 21.32 -5.84
CA GLN A 392 -11.45 20.27 -5.11
C GLN A 392 -12.88 20.01 -5.61
N TYR A 393 -13.48 20.99 -6.29
CA TYR A 393 -14.92 20.99 -6.58
C TYR A 393 -15.26 20.34 -7.92
N ALA A 394 -16.56 20.36 -8.26
CA ALA A 394 -17.13 19.83 -9.48
C ALA A 394 -16.48 20.35 -10.77
N HIS A 395 -16.20 19.40 -11.67
CA HIS A 395 -15.76 19.64 -13.04
C HIS A 395 -16.88 19.27 -14.01
N TRP A 396 -17.00 20.03 -15.10
CA TRP A 396 -17.94 19.69 -16.18
C TRP A 396 -17.58 18.37 -16.86
N THR A 397 -18.61 17.67 -17.32
CA THR A 397 -18.47 16.53 -18.24
C THR A 397 -19.34 16.73 -19.47
N SER A 398 -19.04 15.99 -20.55
CA SER A 398 -19.83 16.04 -21.77
C SER A 398 -21.16 15.28 -21.68
N ASP A 399 -21.33 14.41 -20.68
CA ASP A 399 -22.57 13.64 -20.52
C ASP A 399 -23.69 14.56 -20.01
N ALA A 400 -24.91 14.36 -20.51
CA ALA A 400 -26.04 15.22 -20.24
C ALA A 400 -27.30 14.42 -19.86
N THR A 401 -28.18 15.07 -19.10
CA THR A 401 -29.53 14.59 -18.76
C THR A 401 -30.52 15.72 -18.97
N GLY A 402 -31.37 15.60 -19.99
CA GLY A 402 -32.23 16.71 -20.42
C GLY A 402 -31.43 17.96 -20.81
N SER A 403 -31.73 19.09 -20.16
CA SER A 403 -31.03 20.38 -20.35
C SER A 403 -29.84 20.60 -19.40
N SER A 404 -29.45 19.58 -18.66
CA SER A 404 -28.38 19.63 -17.66
C SER A 404 -27.18 18.80 -18.09
N GLN A 405 -25.97 19.19 -17.67
CA GLN A 405 -24.78 18.35 -17.79
C GLN A 405 -24.43 17.71 -16.46
N PHE A 406 -23.83 16.53 -16.53
CA PHE A 406 -23.24 15.90 -15.36
C PHE A 406 -21.93 16.58 -14.97
N LEU A 407 -21.71 16.57 -13.68
CA LEU A 407 -20.56 17.09 -12.98
C LEU A 407 -19.96 15.98 -12.13
N VAL A 408 -18.64 16.02 -11.97
CA VAL A 408 -17.93 15.10 -11.07
C VAL A 408 -17.05 15.91 -10.13
N ASP A 409 -17.22 15.72 -8.83
CA ASP A 409 -16.38 16.34 -7.80
C ASP A 409 -15.00 15.68 -7.75
N ALA A 410 -13.94 16.50 -7.73
CA ALA A 410 -12.55 16.03 -7.70
C ALA A 410 -12.06 15.65 -6.29
N SER A 411 -12.94 15.73 -5.28
CA SER A 411 -12.70 15.23 -3.92
C SER A 411 -12.93 13.72 -3.81
N ASP A 412 -14.14 13.30 -4.16
CA ASP A 412 -14.70 11.99 -3.82
C ASP A 412 -15.41 11.30 -5.01
N GLY A 413 -15.35 11.92 -6.20
CA GLY A 413 -15.95 11.38 -7.42
C GLY A 413 -17.49 11.40 -7.41
N TYR A 414 -18.10 12.20 -6.53
CA TYR A 414 -19.55 12.38 -6.48
C TYR A 414 -20.09 12.92 -7.81
N VAL A 415 -21.15 12.29 -8.32
CA VAL A 415 -21.78 12.69 -9.58
C VAL A 415 -23.09 13.40 -9.31
N ARG A 416 -23.32 14.53 -9.99
CA ARG A 416 -24.60 15.22 -10.00
C ARG A 416 -24.80 15.97 -11.31
N SER A 417 -26.03 16.24 -11.68
CA SER A 417 -26.38 17.07 -12.82
C SER A 417 -26.61 18.50 -12.38
N ASP A 418 -26.27 19.45 -13.25
CA ASP A 418 -26.59 20.85 -13.05
C ASP A 418 -27.05 21.50 -14.34
N SER A 419 -27.78 22.60 -14.23
CA SER A 419 -28.24 23.34 -15.41
C SER A 419 -27.05 23.78 -16.27
N ALA A 420 -27.15 23.53 -17.57
CA ALA A 420 -26.21 24.03 -18.58
C ALA A 420 -26.21 25.56 -18.73
N SER A 421 -27.12 26.23 -18.02
CA SER A 421 -27.42 27.64 -18.22
C SER A 421 -26.30 28.56 -17.77
N VAL A 422 -26.32 29.81 -18.26
CA VAL A 422 -25.31 30.84 -17.98
C VAL A 422 -25.12 31.22 -16.49
N ARG A 423 -25.93 30.67 -15.59
CA ARG A 423 -25.89 30.97 -14.15
C ARG A 423 -25.04 30.00 -13.35
N ASP A 424 -24.67 28.85 -13.91
CA ASP A 424 -23.94 27.80 -13.20
C ASP A 424 -22.54 27.65 -13.75
N TRP A 425 -21.55 27.98 -12.91
CA TRP A 425 -20.13 27.96 -13.29
C TRP A 425 -19.50 26.73 -12.65
N ARG A 426 -18.60 26.01 -13.33
CA ARG A 426 -17.85 24.87 -12.79
C ARG A 426 -16.42 24.85 -13.35
N TYR A 427 -15.56 24.02 -12.75
CA TYR A 427 -14.15 23.95 -13.12
C TYR A 427 -13.97 23.21 -14.44
N GLY A 428 -12.91 23.58 -15.17
CA GLY A 428 -12.57 23.02 -16.47
C GLY A 428 -11.53 21.92 -16.34
N LEU A 429 -11.85 20.75 -16.88
CA LEU A 429 -10.92 19.64 -17.06
C LEU A 429 -11.08 19.13 -18.48
N CYS A 430 -9.96 18.85 -19.14
CA CYS A 430 -9.94 18.33 -20.49
C CYS A 430 -9.17 17.01 -20.49
N THR A 431 -9.48 16.14 -21.45
CA THR A 431 -8.79 14.88 -21.65
C THR A 431 -8.36 14.74 -23.11
N ALA A 432 -7.26 14.03 -23.34
CA ALA A 432 -6.80 13.74 -24.69
C ALA A 432 -7.93 13.04 -25.49
N PRO A 433 -8.07 13.31 -26.81
CA PRO A 433 -9.16 12.82 -27.64
C PRO A 433 -9.45 11.33 -27.53
#